data_AF-A0A1B7NUR6-F1
#
_entry.id   AF-A0A1B7NUR6-F1
#
_cell.length_a   1.000
_cell.length_b   1.000
_cell.length_c   1.000
_cell.angle_alpha   90.00
_cell.angle_beta   90.00
_cell.angle_gamma   90.00
#
_symmetry.space_group_name_H-M   'P 1'
#
loop_
_entity.id
_entity.type
_entity.pdbx_description
1 polymer ?
#
loop_
_entity_poly.entity_id
_entity_poly.type
_entity_poly.pdbx_seq_one_letter_code
_entity_poly.pdbx_strand_id
1 'polypeptide(L)'
;MPDAEIFHFIEKSGAVRPSEILEAAGVRWCFVGDLVVARYYPLMPSDYHVAIADEQLETARAALASHGFQELPQTHLRFSDRRATKESKTGWPGFRFLPNGADEWGTCSIIIMPATFWHLDLSPNSWETNTYFVTNTPCRFPQKLLYFRLIIDIVADRYVDGQLNDAITGYFLIQYSYLLVFARDVISSLSSEDQFFVELFDKVILRSAKEKVCFQRQRIRAGSITPEAAKALIPRKDLEVAAIKRKYQALAANSQSNNDNVENRELNTQSHNS
;
A
#
# COMPACT_ATOMS: atom_id res chain seq x y z
N MET A 1 17.04 4.31 -1.32
CA MET A 1 17.69 5.28 -0.42
C MET A 1 18.77 4.54 0.35
N PRO A 2 20.01 5.05 0.47
CA PRO A 2 21.02 4.45 1.33
C PRO A 2 20.55 4.48 2.79
N ASP A 3 20.90 3.48 3.59
CA ASP A 3 20.50 3.41 5.01
C ASP A 3 20.85 4.70 5.78
N ALA A 4 21.95 5.38 5.41
CA ALA A 4 22.40 6.67 5.94
C ALA A 4 21.34 7.80 5.89
N GLU A 5 20.58 7.92 4.81
CA GLU A 5 19.56 8.98 4.67
C GLU A 5 18.27 8.62 5.43
N ILE A 6 17.99 7.31 5.55
CA ILE A 6 16.90 6.80 6.38
C ILE A 6 17.18 7.08 7.86
N PHE A 7 18.44 7.00 8.31
CA PHE A 7 18.81 7.35 9.69
C PHE A 7 18.48 8.79 10.04
N HIS A 8 18.87 9.74 9.20
CA HIS A 8 18.58 11.16 9.47
C HIS A 8 17.08 11.44 9.50
N PHE A 9 16.31 10.71 8.69
CA PHE A 9 14.85 10.79 8.71
C PHE A 9 14.25 10.16 9.97
N ILE A 10 14.71 8.98 10.38
CA ILE A 10 14.23 8.28 11.58
C ILE A 10 14.64 9.01 12.86
N GLU A 11 15.86 9.51 12.98
CA GLU A 11 16.33 10.26 14.15
C GLU A 11 15.59 11.58 14.32
N LYS A 12 15.23 12.24 13.21
CA LYS A 12 14.38 13.44 13.22
C LYS A 12 12.90 13.13 13.39
N SER A 13 12.50 11.88 13.17
CA SER A 13 11.13 11.42 13.36
C SER A 13 10.87 11.18 14.85
N GLY A 14 9.62 11.37 15.29
CA GLY A 14 9.20 11.03 16.65
C GLY A 14 9.21 9.53 16.96
N ALA A 15 9.79 8.68 16.10
CA ALA A 15 9.70 7.23 16.14
C ALA A 15 10.71 6.56 17.09
N VAL A 16 11.86 7.19 17.34
CA VAL A 16 12.95 6.58 18.15
C VAL A 16 12.48 6.31 19.59
N ARG A 17 11.92 7.31 20.26
CA ARG A 17 11.54 7.19 21.67
C ARG A 17 10.49 6.10 21.94
N PRO A 18 9.38 6.01 21.19
CA PRO A 18 8.45 4.88 21.29
C PRO A 18 9.12 3.53 21.06
N SER A 19 10.07 3.45 20.13
CA SER A 19 10.80 2.21 19.83
C SER A 19 11.58 1.71 21.04
N GLU A 20 12.32 2.60 21.71
CA GLU A 20 13.07 2.28 22.93
C GLU A 20 12.15 1.76 24.04
N ILE A 21 10.98 2.39 24.21
CA ILE A 21 10.00 2.01 25.23
C ILE A 21 9.44 0.61 24.95
N LEU A 22 9.07 0.33 23.70
CA LEU A 22 8.50 -0.96 23.31
C LEU A 22 9.52 -2.10 23.42
N GLU A 23 10.77 -1.85 23.00
CA GLU A 23 11.86 -2.83 23.17
C GLU A 23 12.17 -3.08 24.66
N ALA A 24 12.27 -2.03 25.48
CA ALA A 24 12.52 -2.17 26.92
C ALA A 24 11.38 -2.92 27.64
N ALA A 25 10.15 -2.82 27.14
CA ALA A 25 9.00 -3.56 27.64
C ALA A 25 8.95 -5.03 27.18
N GLY A 26 9.89 -5.48 26.34
CA GLY A 26 9.91 -6.85 25.82
C GLY A 26 8.73 -7.18 24.90
N VAL A 27 8.14 -6.15 24.28
CA VAL A 27 7.01 -6.30 23.36
C VAL A 27 7.53 -6.76 21.99
N ARG A 28 6.78 -7.61 21.29
CA ARG A 28 7.06 -7.93 19.89
C ARG A 28 6.31 -6.96 18.99
N TRP A 29 7.07 -6.18 18.23
CA TRP A 29 6.53 -5.08 17.43
C TRP A 29 7.32 -4.86 16.15
N CYS A 30 6.79 -4.04 15.25
CA CYS A 30 7.56 -3.33 14.23
C CYS A 30 6.75 -2.15 13.66
N PHE A 31 7.42 -1.19 13.03
CA PHE A 31 6.76 -0.15 12.26
C PHE A 31 6.13 -0.70 10.98
N VAL A 32 4.95 -0.17 10.66
CA VAL A 32 4.17 -0.45 9.46
C VAL A 32 3.66 0.88 8.86
N GLY A 33 2.97 0.82 7.73
CA GLY A 33 2.40 1.98 7.06
C GLY A 33 3.46 2.94 6.50
N ASP A 34 3.22 4.24 6.69
CA ASP A 34 3.97 5.33 6.06
C ASP A 34 5.47 5.26 6.32
N LEU A 35 5.86 4.86 7.53
CA LEU A 35 7.28 4.79 7.89
C LEU A 35 8.02 3.67 7.15
N VAL A 36 7.32 2.59 6.74
CA VAL A 36 7.90 1.57 5.86
C VAL A 36 8.12 2.13 4.46
N VAL A 37 7.15 2.89 3.94
CA VAL A 37 7.24 3.53 2.61
C VAL A 37 8.33 4.61 2.60
N ALA A 38 8.46 5.37 3.69
CA ALA A 38 9.43 6.44 3.87
C ALA A 38 10.89 6.01 3.60
N ARG A 39 11.15 4.70 3.72
CA ARG A 39 12.46 4.09 3.44
C ARG A 39 12.79 3.96 1.95
N TYR A 40 11.78 3.99 1.10
CA TYR A 40 11.93 3.86 -0.35
C TYR A 40 11.66 5.18 -1.07
N TYR A 41 10.96 6.11 -0.42
CA TYR A 41 10.56 7.41 -0.95
C TYR A 41 10.42 8.42 0.21
N PRO A 42 10.79 9.71 0.06
CA PRO A 42 10.66 10.71 1.12
C PRO A 42 9.20 11.11 1.40
N LEU A 43 8.41 10.16 1.93
CA LEU A 43 7.05 10.37 2.39
C LEU A 43 7.07 10.96 3.80
N MET A 44 6.44 12.10 3.99
CA MET A 44 6.17 12.61 5.34
C MET A 44 5.09 11.73 5.99
N PRO A 45 5.34 11.07 7.13
CA PRO A 45 4.36 10.19 7.74
C PRO A 45 3.23 11.04 8.32
N SER A 46 1.97 10.64 8.12
CA SER A 46 0.88 11.29 8.85
C SER A 46 0.89 10.88 10.31
N ASP A 47 1.08 9.58 10.56
CA ASP A 47 1.19 8.96 11.87
C ASP A 47 2.14 7.76 11.80
N TYR A 48 2.79 7.45 12.93
CA TYR A 48 3.64 6.27 13.04
C TYR A 48 2.79 5.07 13.44
N HIS A 49 2.48 4.22 12.47
CA HIS A 49 1.74 2.99 12.69
C HIS A 49 2.68 1.88 13.15
N VAL A 50 2.26 1.16 14.19
CA VAL A 50 3.04 0.11 14.83
C VAL A 50 2.17 -1.14 14.95
N ALA A 51 2.64 -2.25 14.38
CA ALA A 51 2.06 -3.55 14.60
C ALA A 51 2.63 -4.12 15.90
N ILE A 52 1.75 -4.57 16.80
CA ILE A 52 2.07 -5.18 18.08
C ILE A 52 1.51 -6.60 18.10
N ALA A 53 2.27 -7.58 18.59
CA ALA A 53 1.73 -8.93 18.82
C ALA A 53 0.43 -8.84 19.63
N ASP A 54 -0.63 -9.47 19.14
CA ASP A 54 -2.00 -9.28 19.61
C ASP A 54 -2.15 -9.42 21.13
N GLU A 55 -1.48 -10.42 21.72
CA GLU A 55 -1.50 -10.71 23.15
C GLU A 55 -0.70 -9.72 24.01
N GLN A 56 0.11 -8.86 23.39
CA GLN A 56 0.94 -7.84 24.06
C GLN A 56 0.42 -6.40 23.84
N LEU A 57 -0.73 -6.22 23.18
CA LEU A 57 -1.25 -4.89 22.85
C LEU A 57 -1.49 -4.03 24.10
N GLU A 58 -2.10 -4.58 25.14
CA GLU A 58 -2.31 -3.85 26.41
C GLU A 58 -0.99 -3.59 27.17
N THR A 59 -0.02 -4.49 27.07
CA THR A 59 1.33 -4.27 27.62
C THR A 59 2.02 -3.09 26.93
N ALA A 60 1.95 -3.03 25.60
CA ALA A 60 2.48 -1.91 24.82
C ALA A 60 1.79 -0.59 25.18
N ARG A 61 0.46 -0.60 25.29
CA ARG A 61 -0.35 0.55 25.74
C ARG A 61 0.10 1.06 27.12
N ALA A 62 0.25 0.17 28.10
CA ALA A 62 0.70 0.53 29.44
C ALA A 62 2.15 1.05 29.46
N ALA A 63 3.03 0.46 28.64
CA ALA A 63 4.42 0.88 28.52
C ALA A 63 4.52 2.33 27.97
N LEU A 64 3.79 2.65 26.91
CA LEU A 64 3.74 4.02 26.37
C LEU A 64 3.18 5.00 27.39
N ALA A 65 2.05 4.67 28.03
CA ALA A 65 1.41 5.53 29.03
C ALA A 65 2.33 5.87 30.22
N SER A 66 3.05 4.87 30.73
CA SER A 66 3.99 5.06 31.85
C SER A 66 5.24 5.87 31.48
N HIS A 67 5.53 6.05 30.19
CA HIS A 67 6.72 6.74 29.69
C HIS A 67 6.40 8.10 29.05
N GLY A 68 5.32 8.73 29.50
CA GLY A 68 4.99 10.11 29.14
C GLY A 68 4.28 10.25 27.80
N PHE A 69 3.59 9.21 27.33
CA PHE A 69 2.67 9.30 26.23
C PHE A 69 1.22 9.33 26.73
N GLN A 70 0.47 10.34 26.33
CA GLN A 70 -0.95 10.43 26.60
C GLN A 70 -1.72 9.66 25.54
N GLU A 71 -2.59 8.75 25.99
CA GLU A 71 -3.57 8.14 25.10
C GLU A 71 -4.63 9.18 24.70
N LEU A 72 -4.88 9.27 23.41
CA LEU A 72 -5.89 10.16 22.87
C LEU A 72 -7.06 9.35 22.32
N PRO A 73 -8.29 9.88 22.42
CA PRO A 73 -9.41 9.26 21.76
C PRO A 73 -9.13 9.20 20.25
N GLN A 74 -9.46 8.06 19.64
CA GLN A 74 -9.40 7.90 18.19
C GLN A 74 -10.61 8.59 17.55
N THR A 75 -10.65 9.92 17.65
CA THR A 75 -11.69 10.80 17.12
C THR A 75 -11.30 11.42 15.79
N HIS A 76 -10.17 11.02 15.18
CA HIS A 76 -9.93 11.35 13.78
C HIS A 76 -11.04 10.72 12.94
N LEU A 77 -12.01 11.56 12.56
CA LEU A 77 -13.19 11.22 11.74
C LEU A 77 -12.83 10.46 10.46
N ARG A 78 -11.56 10.56 10.01
CA ARG A 78 -11.10 9.96 8.78
C ARG A 78 -11.08 8.43 8.82
N PHE A 79 -10.71 7.79 9.93
CA PHE A 79 -10.54 6.33 9.97
C PHE A 79 -11.40 5.61 11.00
N SER A 80 -12.19 6.33 11.81
CA SER A 80 -13.17 5.71 12.71
C SER A 80 -14.51 5.52 11.96
N ASP A 81 -14.94 4.28 11.76
CA ASP A 81 -16.30 3.98 11.26
C ASP A 81 -17.02 3.01 12.18
N ARG A 82 -17.97 3.52 12.96
CA ARG A 82 -18.78 2.73 13.90
C ARG A 82 -19.67 1.70 13.20
N ARG A 83 -19.87 1.80 11.88
CA ARG A 83 -20.62 0.83 11.08
C ARG A 83 -19.76 -0.35 10.63
N ALA A 84 -18.44 -0.23 10.66
CA ALA A 84 -17.49 -1.30 10.31
C ALA A 84 -17.28 -2.29 11.46
N THR A 85 -18.37 -2.89 11.95
CA THR A 85 -18.38 -3.74 13.16
C THR A 85 -17.63 -5.06 12.99
N LYS A 86 -17.32 -5.44 11.74
CA LYS A 86 -16.53 -6.63 11.41
C LYS A 86 -15.05 -6.50 11.81
N GLU A 87 -14.51 -5.28 11.85
CA GLU A 87 -13.11 -5.03 12.23
C GLU A 87 -12.92 -4.79 13.71
N SER A 88 -13.85 -4.04 14.29
CA SER A 88 -13.79 -3.67 15.69
C SER A 88 -15.18 -3.29 16.16
N LYS A 89 -15.50 -3.67 17.40
CA LYS A 89 -16.73 -3.24 18.08
C LYS A 89 -16.78 -1.71 18.26
N THR A 90 -15.63 -1.04 18.25
CA THR A 90 -15.51 0.41 18.41
C THR A 90 -15.33 1.16 17.09
N GLY A 91 -15.29 0.44 15.95
CA GLY A 91 -15.04 1.02 14.62
C GLY A 91 -13.57 1.39 14.36
N TRP A 92 -12.68 1.06 15.30
CA TRP A 92 -11.23 1.28 15.19
C TRP A 92 -10.45 0.16 15.90
N PRO A 93 -9.38 -0.41 15.30
CA PRO A 93 -8.71 -1.59 15.85
C PRO A 93 -7.54 -1.32 16.81
N GLY A 94 -7.17 -0.06 17.07
CA GLY A 94 -5.94 0.26 17.82
C GLY A 94 -6.04 1.40 18.85
N PHE A 95 -4.90 1.86 19.33
CA PHE A 95 -4.78 2.96 20.30
C PHE A 95 -3.91 4.09 19.75
N ARG A 96 -4.25 5.34 20.06
CA ARG A 96 -3.49 6.54 19.64
C ARG A 96 -2.74 7.14 20.81
N PHE A 97 -1.53 7.61 20.57
CA PHE A 97 -0.74 8.30 21.57
C PHE A 97 -0.02 9.53 21.02
N LEU A 98 0.12 10.54 21.87
CA LEU A 98 1.06 11.64 21.69
C LEU A 98 1.97 11.77 22.91
N PRO A 99 3.20 12.27 22.76
CA PRO A 99 4.00 12.70 23.91
C PRO A 99 3.23 13.73 24.74
N ASN A 100 3.39 13.69 26.06
CA ASN A 100 2.77 14.64 26.97
C ASN A 100 3.17 16.08 26.61
N GLY A 101 2.18 16.95 26.45
CA GLY A 101 2.39 18.36 26.09
C GLY A 101 2.67 18.61 24.60
N ALA A 102 2.58 17.59 23.74
CA ALA A 102 2.67 17.78 22.30
C ALA A 102 1.44 18.50 21.73
N ASP A 103 1.64 19.28 20.67
CA ASP A 103 0.54 19.86 19.89
C ASP A 103 -0.14 18.76 19.07
N GLU A 104 -1.44 18.59 19.25
CA GLU A 104 -2.27 17.58 18.58
C GLU A 104 -2.28 17.72 17.05
N TRP A 105 -2.04 18.93 16.54
CA TRP A 105 -2.11 19.23 15.11
C TRP A 105 -0.74 19.21 14.41
N GLY A 106 0.33 19.54 15.14
CA GLY A 106 1.70 19.60 14.61
C GLY A 106 2.55 18.34 14.82
N THR A 107 2.07 17.36 15.58
CA THR A 107 2.86 16.18 15.98
C THR A 107 2.26 14.89 15.41
N CYS A 108 3.06 14.11 14.68
CA CYS A 108 2.65 12.76 14.24
C CYS A 108 2.38 11.88 15.46
N SER A 109 1.23 11.21 15.48
CA SER A 109 0.87 10.34 16.60
C SER A 109 1.44 8.93 16.44
N ILE A 110 1.56 8.22 17.57
CA ILE A 110 1.87 6.79 17.57
C ILE A 110 0.55 6.03 17.59
N ILE A 111 0.36 5.15 16.61
CA ILE A 111 -0.81 4.29 16.51
C ILE A 111 -0.35 2.85 16.66
N ILE A 112 -0.70 2.22 17.78
CA ILE A 112 -0.46 0.78 17.97
C ILE A 112 -1.71 0.00 17.57
N MET A 113 -1.52 -1.12 16.86
CA MET A 113 -2.59 -2.00 16.41
C MET A 113 -2.17 -3.47 16.55
N PRO A 114 -3.12 -4.41 16.68
CA PRO A 114 -2.82 -5.84 16.59
C PRO A 114 -2.08 -6.18 15.29
N ALA A 115 -1.15 -7.12 15.37
CA ALA A 115 -0.37 -7.57 14.22
C ALA A 115 -1.26 -8.29 13.20
N THR A 116 -2.28 -9.02 13.67
CA THR A 116 -3.27 -9.68 12.80
C THR A 116 -4.03 -8.70 11.92
N PHE A 117 -4.26 -7.46 12.36
CA PHE A 117 -4.88 -6.42 11.54
C PHE A 117 -4.01 -6.06 10.31
N TRP A 118 -2.70 -6.19 10.44
CA TRP A 118 -1.71 -6.01 9.37
C TRP A 118 -1.32 -7.31 8.67
N HIS A 119 -2.06 -8.40 8.91
CA HIS A 119 -1.76 -9.76 8.46
C HIS A 119 -0.33 -10.22 8.83
N LEU A 120 0.29 -9.59 9.82
CA LEU A 120 1.68 -9.81 10.17
C LEU A 120 1.80 -10.82 11.32
N ASP A 121 2.65 -11.82 11.13
CA ASP A 121 2.97 -12.78 12.18
C ASP A 121 4.15 -12.29 13.04
N LEU A 122 3.82 -11.87 14.27
CA LEU A 122 4.78 -11.49 15.33
C LEU A 122 4.85 -12.54 16.44
N SER A 123 4.45 -13.80 16.18
CA SER A 123 4.65 -14.92 17.10
C SER A 123 6.14 -15.12 17.42
N PRO A 124 6.50 -15.80 18.54
CA PRO A 124 7.88 -15.87 18.98
C PRO A 124 8.82 -16.49 17.93
N ASN A 125 8.31 -17.47 17.18
CA ASN A 125 9.08 -18.19 16.17
C ASN A 125 9.29 -17.39 14.87
N SER A 126 8.40 -16.45 14.59
CA SER A 126 8.37 -15.73 13.32
C SER A 126 8.92 -14.31 13.44
N TRP A 127 8.86 -13.69 14.62
CA TRP A 127 9.18 -12.28 14.82
C TRP A 127 10.58 -11.89 14.34
N GLU A 128 11.61 -12.61 14.77
CA GLU A 128 13.00 -12.31 14.40
C GLU A 128 13.29 -12.55 12.91
N THR A 129 12.57 -13.47 12.28
CA THR A 129 12.74 -13.75 10.84
C THR A 129 11.97 -12.75 9.99
N ASN A 130 10.79 -12.34 10.46
CA ASN A 130 9.88 -11.45 9.73
C ASN A 130 10.25 -9.98 9.87
N THR A 131 11.05 -9.62 10.86
CA THR A 131 11.43 -8.24 11.17
C THR A 131 12.93 -8.08 11.31
N TYR A 132 13.41 -6.85 11.28
CA TYR A 132 14.81 -6.52 11.52
C TYR A 132 14.94 -5.10 12.07
N PHE A 133 16.04 -4.85 12.78
CA PHE A 133 16.44 -3.51 13.17
C PHE A 133 17.14 -2.79 12.04
N VAL A 134 16.85 -1.49 11.88
CA VAL A 134 17.71 -0.64 11.06
C VAL A 134 18.99 -0.40 11.85
N THR A 135 20.14 -0.67 11.24
CA THR A 135 21.49 -0.58 11.83
C THR A 135 21.65 0.64 12.75
N ASN A 136 22.19 0.54 13.96
CA ASN A 136 22.34 1.72 14.85
C ASN A 136 21.05 2.45 15.26
N THR A 137 19.86 1.86 15.12
CA THR A 137 18.61 2.42 15.68
C THR A 137 17.86 1.37 16.48
N PRO A 138 17.02 1.80 17.45
CA PRO A 138 16.06 0.91 18.10
C PRO A 138 14.85 0.59 17.19
N CYS A 139 14.81 1.10 15.96
CA CYS A 139 13.64 1.00 15.10
C CYS A 139 13.60 -0.33 14.34
N ARG A 140 12.48 -1.04 14.47
CA ARG A 140 12.26 -2.35 13.89
C ARG A 140 11.25 -2.31 12.75
N PHE A 141 11.52 -2.99 11.65
CA PHE A 141 10.70 -3.00 10.43
C PHE A 141 10.48 -4.42 9.90
N PRO A 142 9.38 -4.66 9.17
CA PRO A 142 9.18 -5.92 8.48
C PRO A 142 10.13 -6.08 7.29
N GLN A 143 10.45 -7.32 6.95
CA GLN A 143 11.17 -7.65 5.72
C GLN A 143 10.42 -7.09 4.50
N LYS A 144 11.15 -6.48 3.56
CA LYS A 144 10.56 -5.75 2.43
C LYS A 144 9.60 -6.61 1.58
N LEU A 145 10.05 -7.80 1.19
CA LEU A 145 9.26 -8.74 0.39
C LEU A 145 8.04 -9.25 1.17
N LEU A 146 8.21 -9.56 2.46
CA LEU A 146 7.11 -9.95 3.33
C LEU A 146 6.06 -8.85 3.40
N TYR A 147 6.46 -7.63 3.73
CA TYR A 147 5.54 -6.50 3.87
C TYR A 147 4.73 -6.24 2.59
N PHE A 148 5.35 -6.36 1.41
CA PHE A 148 4.61 -6.22 0.16
C PHE A 148 3.55 -7.32 -0.02
N ARG A 149 3.89 -8.58 0.27
CA ARG A 149 2.91 -9.68 0.25
C ARG A 149 1.74 -9.42 1.19
N LEU A 150 2.03 -8.94 2.41
CA LEU A 150 1.00 -8.59 3.39
C LEU A 150 0.07 -7.50 2.88
N ILE A 151 0.61 -6.42 2.31
CA ILE A 151 -0.20 -5.34 1.73
C ILE A 151 -1.06 -5.83 0.55
N ILE A 152 -0.54 -6.74 -0.29
CA ILE A 152 -1.33 -7.37 -1.35
C ILE A 152 -2.48 -8.20 -0.76
N ASP A 153 -2.20 -9.03 0.24
CA ASP A 153 -3.23 -9.81 0.94
C ASP A 153 -4.31 -8.92 1.55
N ILE A 154 -3.91 -7.89 2.29
CA ILE A 154 -4.83 -6.93 2.91
C ILE A 154 -5.69 -6.24 1.84
N VAL A 155 -5.09 -5.73 0.76
CA VAL A 155 -5.88 -5.07 -0.30
C VAL A 155 -6.84 -6.07 -0.96
N ALA A 156 -6.38 -7.27 -1.27
CA ALA A 156 -7.21 -8.28 -1.92
C ALA A 156 -8.43 -8.66 -1.06
N ASP A 157 -8.22 -8.90 0.24
CA ASP A 157 -9.26 -9.31 1.18
C ASP A 157 -10.22 -8.14 1.50
N ARG A 158 -9.68 -6.93 1.67
CA ARG A 158 -10.51 -5.76 1.98
C ARG A 158 -11.33 -5.27 0.81
N TYR A 159 -10.84 -5.41 -0.43
CA TYR A 159 -11.54 -4.91 -1.60
C TYR A 159 -12.85 -5.69 -1.88
N VAL A 160 -12.88 -6.98 -1.53
CA VAL A 160 -14.07 -7.84 -1.73
C VAL A 160 -15.07 -7.74 -0.58
N ASP A 161 -14.70 -7.13 0.54
CA ASP A 161 -15.51 -7.08 1.75
C ASP A 161 -16.01 -5.66 2.05
N GLY A 162 -17.19 -5.35 1.51
CA GLY A 162 -17.83 -4.04 1.69
C GLY A 162 -18.36 -3.75 3.10
N GLN A 163 -18.14 -4.63 4.08
CA GLN A 163 -18.50 -4.40 5.49
C GLN A 163 -17.33 -3.87 6.34
N LEU A 164 -16.14 -3.80 5.73
CA LEU A 164 -14.93 -3.28 6.35
C LEU A 164 -14.87 -1.75 6.25
N ASN A 165 -13.97 -1.15 7.01
CA ASN A 165 -13.84 0.30 7.05
C ASN A 165 -13.25 0.84 5.74
N ASP A 166 -14.09 1.52 4.95
CA ASP A 166 -13.73 2.02 3.61
C ASP A 166 -12.54 2.98 3.63
N ALA A 167 -12.41 3.82 4.67
CA ALA A 167 -11.33 4.80 4.74
C ALA A 167 -9.99 4.13 5.05
N ILE A 168 -9.98 3.13 5.92
CA ILE A 168 -8.82 2.26 6.16
C ILE A 168 -8.47 1.47 4.90
N THR A 169 -9.48 0.96 4.17
CA THR A 169 -9.25 0.31 2.88
C THR A 169 -8.58 1.26 1.88
N GLY A 170 -9.02 2.53 1.84
CA GLY A 170 -8.37 3.58 1.07
C GLY A 170 -6.91 3.82 1.48
N TYR A 171 -6.60 3.78 2.77
CA TYR A 171 -5.23 3.88 3.27
C TYR A 171 -4.36 2.73 2.76
N PHE A 172 -4.82 1.49 2.88
CA PHE A 172 -4.08 0.32 2.37
C PHE A 172 -3.88 0.37 0.85
N LEU A 173 -4.86 0.87 0.09
CA LEU A 173 -4.72 1.08 -1.35
C LEU A 173 -3.60 2.11 -1.67
N ILE A 174 -3.49 3.17 -0.89
CA ILE A 174 -2.41 4.16 -1.02
C ILE A 174 -1.05 3.51 -0.71
N GLN A 175 -0.95 2.75 0.40
CA GLN A 175 0.29 2.04 0.75
C GLN A 175 0.70 1.06 -0.36
N TYR A 176 -0.25 0.31 -0.91
CA TYR A 176 -0.03 -0.58 -2.04
C TYR A 176 0.49 0.18 -3.28
N SER A 177 -0.14 1.30 -3.65
CA SER A 177 0.34 2.15 -4.76
C SER A 177 1.76 2.65 -4.54
N TYR A 178 2.13 3.04 -3.32
CA TYR A 178 3.50 3.45 -3.02
C TYR A 178 4.50 2.29 -3.21
N LEU A 179 4.18 1.10 -2.72
CA LEU A 179 5.05 -0.07 -2.88
C LEU A 179 5.20 -0.47 -4.36
N LEU A 180 4.14 -0.39 -5.15
CA LEU A 180 4.21 -0.62 -6.61
C LEU A 180 5.16 0.33 -7.34
N VAL A 181 5.33 1.56 -6.84
CA VAL A 181 6.20 2.55 -7.48
C VAL A 181 7.63 2.46 -6.94
N PHE A 182 7.77 2.34 -5.62
CA PHE A 182 9.06 2.54 -4.94
C PHE A 182 9.73 1.25 -4.45
N ALA A 183 9.02 0.12 -4.44
CA ALA A 183 9.54 -1.20 -4.08
C ALA A 183 9.50 -2.17 -5.29
N ARG A 184 9.71 -1.66 -6.51
CA ARG A 184 9.60 -2.45 -7.75
C ARG A 184 10.61 -3.60 -7.86
N ASP A 185 11.77 -3.44 -7.23
CA ASP A 185 12.86 -4.41 -7.23
C ASP A 185 12.46 -5.77 -6.64
N VAL A 186 11.45 -5.82 -5.77
CA VAL A 186 11.01 -7.09 -5.16
C VAL A 186 9.82 -7.74 -5.89
N ILE A 187 9.24 -7.09 -6.92
CA ILE A 187 8.07 -7.61 -7.64
C ILE A 187 8.37 -8.96 -8.30
N SER A 188 9.57 -9.15 -8.86
CA SER A 188 9.99 -10.41 -9.48
C SER A 188 10.14 -11.56 -8.47
N SER A 189 10.24 -11.26 -7.17
CA SER A 189 10.37 -12.23 -6.08
C SER A 189 9.03 -12.58 -5.44
N LEU A 190 7.93 -11.97 -5.91
CA LEU A 190 6.58 -12.33 -5.49
C LEU A 190 6.19 -13.71 -6.04
N SER A 191 5.24 -14.37 -5.37
CA SER A 191 4.64 -15.60 -5.89
C SER A 191 3.82 -15.33 -7.15
N SER A 192 3.47 -16.38 -7.90
CA SER A 192 2.82 -16.21 -9.20
C SER A 192 1.43 -15.58 -9.09
N GLU A 193 0.68 -15.86 -8.01
CA GLU A 193 -0.60 -15.22 -7.72
C GLU A 193 -0.46 -13.72 -7.40
N ASP A 194 0.62 -13.33 -6.74
CA ASP A 194 0.89 -11.94 -6.36
C ASP A 194 1.39 -11.13 -7.55
N GLN A 195 2.24 -11.74 -8.39
CA GLN A 195 2.62 -11.15 -9.68
C GLN A 195 1.40 -10.95 -10.57
N PHE A 196 0.49 -11.93 -10.63
CA PHE A 196 -0.79 -11.82 -11.34
C PHE A 196 -1.63 -10.64 -10.81
N PHE A 197 -1.74 -10.50 -9.48
CA PHE A 197 -2.48 -9.40 -8.87
C PHE A 197 -1.87 -8.04 -9.21
N VAL A 198 -0.56 -7.89 -8.99
CA VAL A 198 0.20 -6.67 -9.29
C VAL A 198 0.07 -6.27 -10.76
N GLU A 199 0.08 -7.23 -11.67
CA GLU A 199 -0.03 -6.97 -13.10
C GLU A 199 -1.39 -6.40 -13.50
N LEU A 200 -2.48 -6.81 -12.85
CA LEU A 200 -3.83 -6.56 -13.33
C LEU A 200 -4.67 -5.62 -12.47
N PHE A 201 -4.52 -5.65 -11.13
CA PHE A 201 -5.46 -5.01 -10.20
C PHE A 201 -5.65 -3.52 -10.48
N ASP A 202 -4.57 -2.76 -10.71
CA ASP A 202 -4.67 -1.32 -11.02
C ASP A 202 -4.93 -1.01 -12.49
N LYS A 203 -4.78 -1.99 -13.40
CA LYS A 203 -5.07 -1.81 -14.82
C LYS A 203 -6.55 -1.94 -15.13
N VAL A 204 -7.30 -2.65 -14.30
CA VAL A 204 -8.75 -2.79 -14.46
C VAL A 204 -9.48 -1.63 -13.75
N ILE A 205 -10.36 -0.96 -14.49
CA ILE A 205 -11.08 0.23 -13.99
C ILE A 205 -12.30 -0.16 -13.16
N LEU A 206 -13.03 -1.19 -13.59
CA LEU A 206 -14.31 -1.56 -12.99
C LEU A 206 -14.10 -2.33 -11.68
N ARG A 207 -14.85 -1.96 -10.64
CA ARG A 207 -14.87 -2.66 -9.34
C ARG A 207 -15.10 -4.17 -9.50
N SER A 208 -16.08 -4.57 -10.30
CA SER A 208 -16.37 -5.99 -10.57
C SER A 208 -15.21 -6.72 -11.26
N ALA A 209 -14.40 -6.02 -12.06
CA ALA A 209 -13.20 -6.60 -12.65
C ALA A 209 -12.08 -6.74 -11.60
N LYS A 210 -11.94 -5.78 -10.68
CA LYS A 210 -11.01 -5.87 -9.53
C LYS A 210 -11.38 -7.03 -8.60
N GLU A 211 -12.66 -7.19 -8.26
CA GLU A 211 -13.17 -8.34 -7.50
C GLU A 211 -12.85 -9.66 -8.21
N LYS A 212 -12.98 -9.71 -9.55
CA LYS A 212 -12.58 -10.89 -10.34
C LYS A 212 -11.08 -11.15 -10.28
N VAL A 213 -10.23 -10.12 -10.26
CA VAL A 213 -8.78 -10.27 -10.05
C VAL A 213 -8.51 -10.88 -8.67
N CYS A 214 -9.12 -10.37 -7.60
CA CYS A 214 -8.99 -10.95 -6.25
C CYS A 214 -9.41 -12.42 -6.23
N PHE A 215 -10.56 -12.75 -6.83
CA PHE A 215 -11.05 -14.13 -6.90
C PHE A 215 -10.11 -15.06 -7.68
N GLN A 216 -9.60 -14.64 -8.85
CA GLN A 216 -8.65 -15.47 -9.59
C GLN A 216 -7.31 -15.61 -8.86
N ARG A 217 -6.83 -14.59 -8.14
CA ARG A 217 -5.64 -14.70 -7.29
C ARG A 217 -5.79 -15.83 -6.27
N GLN A 218 -6.93 -15.91 -5.58
CA GLN A 218 -7.21 -17.00 -4.63
C GLN A 218 -7.19 -18.37 -5.32
N ARG A 219 -7.74 -18.47 -6.54
CA ARG A 219 -7.71 -19.71 -7.32
C ARG A 219 -6.32 -20.13 -7.76
N ILE A 220 -5.44 -19.18 -8.10
CA ILE A 220 -4.03 -19.44 -8.43
C ILE A 220 -3.31 -19.93 -7.16
N ARG A 221 -3.49 -19.25 -6.02
CA ARG A 221 -2.93 -19.65 -4.72
C ARG A 221 -3.34 -21.08 -4.33
N ALA A 222 -4.59 -21.45 -4.60
CA ALA A 222 -5.10 -22.80 -4.36
C ALA A 222 -4.63 -23.84 -5.40
N GLY A 223 -3.83 -23.46 -6.39
CA GLY A 223 -3.38 -24.34 -7.48
C GLY A 223 -4.49 -24.78 -8.44
N SER A 224 -5.66 -24.14 -8.39
CA SER A 224 -6.84 -24.54 -9.18
C SER A 224 -6.88 -23.95 -10.59
N ILE A 225 -6.00 -22.97 -10.88
CA ILE A 225 -5.86 -22.36 -12.20
C ILE A 225 -4.43 -21.81 -12.36
N THR A 226 -3.90 -21.86 -13.57
CA THR A 226 -2.61 -21.21 -13.91
C THR A 226 -2.78 -19.69 -14.03
N PRO A 227 -1.74 -18.87 -13.76
CA PRO A 227 -1.78 -17.43 -13.99
C PRO A 227 -2.22 -17.04 -15.41
N GLU A 228 -1.81 -17.77 -16.43
CA GLU A 228 -2.11 -17.49 -17.84
C GLU A 228 -3.62 -17.66 -18.13
N ALA A 229 -4.19 -18.79 -17.71
CA ALA A 229 -5.62 -19.03 -17.83
C ALA A 229 -6.44 -18.02 -17.00
N ALA A 230 -5.97 -17.63 -15.82
CA ALA A 230 -6.61 -16.59 -15.01
C ALA A 230 -6.61 -15.23 -15.72
N LYS A 231 -5.50 -14.84 -16.37
CA LYS A 231 -5.39 -13.58 -17.13
C LYS A 231 -6.42 -13.50 -18.25
N ALA A 232 -6.63 -14.60 -18.98
CA ALA A 232 -7.62 -14.66 -20.06
C ALA A 232 -9.06 -14.43 -19.58
N LEU A 233 -9.35 -14.66 -18.30
CA LEU A 233 -10.68 -14.45 -17.72
C LEU A 233 -10.93 -13.00 -17.26
N ILE A 234 -9.90 -12.15 -17.17
CA ILE A 234 -10.05 -10.78 -16.68
C ILE A 234 -10.42 -9.85 -17.83
N PRO A 235 -11.58 -9.15 -17.76
CA PRO A 235 -11.97 -8.20 -18.78
C PRO A 235 -10.97 -7.02 -18.83
N ARG A 236 -10.28 -6.85 -19.95
CA ARG A 236 -9.31 -5.78 -20.19
C ARG A 236 -9.89 -4.70 -21.11
N LYS A 237 -10.94 -4.03 -20.63
CA LYS A 237 -11.58 -2.91 -21.37
C LYS A 237 -10.60 -1.76 -21.65
N ASP A 238 -9.53 -1.64 -20.88
CA ASP A 238 -8.41 -0.72 -21.15
C ASP A 238 -7.73 -1.02 -22.50
N LEU A 239 -7.57 -2.30 -22.86
CA LEU A 239 -7.00 -2.71 -24.15
C LEU A 239 -7.98 -2.43 -25.30
N GLU A 240 -9.28 -2.59 -25.08
CA GLU A 240 -10.33 -2.23 -26.05
C GLU A 240 -10.32 -0.73 -26.34
N VAL A 241 -10.25 0.10 -25.29
CA VAL A 241 -10.16 1.57 -25.44
C VAL A 241 -8.86 1.98 -26.12
N ALA A 242 -7.73 1.34 -25.79
CA ALA A 242 -6.45 1.61 -26.45
C ALA A 242 -6.47 1.23 -27.94
N ALA A 243 -7.10 0.11 -28.29
CA ALA A 243 -7.28 -0.32 -29.68
C ALA A 243 -8.18 0.66 -30.45
N ILE A 244 -9.27 1.13 -29.83
CA ILE A 244 -10.13 2.17 -30.41
C ILE A 244 -9.35 3.46 -30.64
N LYS A 245 -8.60 3.94 -29.64
CA LYS A 245 -7.76 5.15 -29.78
C LYS A 245 -6.75 5.01 -30.92
N ARG A 246 -6.04 3.88 -31.03
CA ARG A 246 -5.10 3.62 -32.13
C ARG A 246 -5.79 3.61 -33.49
N LYS A 247 -6.99 3.03 -33.59
CA LYS A 247 -7.78 3.04 -34.82
C LYS A 247 -8.12 4.46 -35.26
N TYR A 248 -8.56 5.32 -34.35
CA TYR A 248 -8.87 6.72 -34.67
C TYR A 248 -7.63 7.55 -34.99
N GLN A 249 -6.49 7.30 -34.32
CA GLN A 249 -5.22 7.94 -34.66
C GLN A 249 -4.72 7.55 -36.06
N ALA A 250 -4.84 6.27 -36.43
CA ALA A 250 -4.48 5.81 -37.78
C ALA A 250 -5.40 6.41 -38.86
N LEU A 251 -6.70 6.54 -38.58
CA LEU A 251 -7.65 7.20 -39.49
C LEU A 251 -7.33 8.69 -39.66
N ALA A 252 -7.00 9.39 -38.58
CA ALA A 252 -6.60 10.81 -38.65
C ALA A 252 -5.30 11.00 -39.47
N ALA A 253 -4.29 10.16 -39.24
CA ALA A 253 -3.04 10.19 -39.99
C ALA A 253 -3.25 9.89 -41.49
N ASN A 254 -4.10 8.91 -41.83
CA ASN A 254 -4.44 8.62 -43.22
C ASN A 254 -5.18 9.79 -43.90
N SER A 255 -6.11 10.44 -43.20
CA SER A 255 -6.80 11.62 -43.73
C SER A 255 -5.86 12.82 -43.96
N GLN A 256 -4.90 13.05 -43.06
CA GLN A 256 -3.86 14.07 -43.27
C GLN A 256 -2.94 13.72 -44.44
N SER A 257 -2.46 12.48 -44.54
CA SER A 257 -1.64 12.06 -45.69
C SER A 257 -2.37 12.15 -47.03
N ASN A 258 -3.69 11.92 -47.05
CA ASN A 258 -4.49 12.07 -48.27
C ASN A 258 -4.69 13.54 -48.63
N ASN A 259 -4.90 14.43 -47.66
CA ASN A 259 -4.99 15.87 -47.93
C ASN A 259 -3.65 16.44 -48.43
N ASP A 260 -2.53 16.05 -47.82
CA ASP A 260 -1.19 16.47 -48.27
C ASP A 260 -0.87 15.96 -49.69
N ASN A 261 -1.36 14.76 -50.05
CA ASN A 261 -1.20 14.21 -51.40
C ASN A 261 -2.10 14.90 -52.43
N VAL A 262 -3.28 15.41 -52.02
CA VAL A 262 -4.18 16.19 -52.89
C VAL A 262 -3.61 17.58 -53.14
N GLU A 263 -3.14 18.29 -52.10
CA GLU A 263 -2.49 19.60 -52.24
C GLU A 263 -1.22 19.52 -53.11
N ASN A 264 -0.38 18.50 -52.91
CA ASN A 264 0.82 18.31 -53.76
C ASN A 264 0.47 17.97 -55.22
N ARG A 265 -0.67 17.32 -55.49
CA ARG A 265 -1.15 17.09 -56.85
C ARG A 265 -1.64 18.37 -57.51
N GLU A 266 -2.36 19.22 -56.77
CA GLU A 266 -2.88 20.50 -57.26
C GLU A 266 -1.77 21.54 -57.50
N LEU A 267 -0.72 21.54 -56.67
CA LEU A 267 0.48 22.35 -56.87
C LEU A 267 1.28 21.92 -58.10
N ASN A 268 1.39 20.61 -58.36
CA ASN A 268 2.11 20.10 -59.53
C ASN A 268 1.35 20.36 -60.85
N THR A 269 0.02 20.30 -60.88
CA THR A 269 -0.76 20.63 -62.10
C THR A 269 -0.76 22.11 -62.43
N GLN A 270 -0.57 23.02 -61.45
CA GLN A 270 -0.40 24.45 -61.73
C GLN A 270 0.99 24.79 -62.30
N SER A 271 2.03 24.00 -61.99
CA SER A 271 3.40 24.23 -62.48
C SER A 271 3.67 23.81 -63.93
N HIS A 272 2.75 23.05 -64.57
CA HIS A 272 2.87 22.61 -65.97
C HIS A 272 2.02 23.42 -66.96
N ASN A 273 1.29 24.43 -66.47
CA ASN A 273 0.49 25.36 -67.28
C ASN A 273 1.09 26.77 -67.32
N SER A 274 2.40 26.92 -67.05
CA SER A 274 3.15 28.18 -67.21
C SER A 274 4.19 28.06 -68.31
#